data_AF-A0A109FAK7-F1
#
_entry.id   AF-A0A109FAK7-F1
#
_cell.length_a   1.000
_cell.length_b   1.000
_cell.length_c   1.000
_cell.angle_alpha   90.00
_cell.angle_beta   90.00
_cell.angle_gamma   90.00
#
_symmetry.space_group_name_H-M   'P 1'
#
loop_
_entity.id
_entity.type
_entity.pdbx_description
1 polymer ?
#
loop_
_entity_poly.entity_id
_entity_poly.type
_entity_poly.pdbx_seq_one_letter_code
_entity_poly.pdbx_strand_id
1 'polypeptide(L)' 'VPILYAGVNGLLDRVPVEKIGAWEKNFMEHIRSSQQDLLAEVNKGKMTPELDAQLKKVVQEHVSSFVSA' A
#
# COMPACT_ATOMS: atom_id res chain seq x y z
N VAL A 1 7.74 2.07 4.80
CA VAL A 1 6.66 2.61 5.67
C VAL A 1 5.25 2.25 5.20
N PRO A 2 4.85 2.33 3.90
CA PRO A 2 3.46 2.04 3.49
C PRO A 2 3.06 0.55 3.61
N ILE A 3 4.04 -0.36 3.46
CA ILE A 3 3.82 -1.82 3.62
C ILE A 3 3.54 -2.18 5.09
N LEU A 4 4.29 -1.58 6.02
CA LEU A 4 4.03 -1.70 7.46
C LEU A 4 2.66 -1.14 7.84
N TYR A 5 2.24 -0.02 7.24
CA TYR A 5 0.91 0.53 7.45
C TYR A 5 -0.20 -0.43 6.97
N ALA A 6 -0.01 -1.05 5.81
CA ALA A 6 -0.95 -2.05 5.28
C ALA A 6 -1.06 -3.29 6.17
N GLY A 7 0.06 -3.74 6.75
CA GLY A 7 0.10 -4.85 7.71
C GLY A 7 -0.58 -4.51 9.04
N VAL A 8 -0.30 -3.33 9.60
CA VAL A 8 -0.86 -2.89 10.90
C VAL A 8 -2.38 -2.64 10.81
N ASN A 9 -2.87 -2.22 9.64
CA ASN A 9 -4.32 -2.06 9.40
C ASN A 9 -5.03 -3.37 9.03
N GLY A 10 -4.34 -4.52 9.00
CA GLY A 10 -4.93 -5.80 8.60
C GLY A 10 -5.39 -5.85 7.13
N LEU A 11 -4.93 -4.91 6.29
CA LEU A 11 -5.30 -4.85 4.88
C LEU A 11 -4.68 -6.01 4.08
N LEU A 12 -3.62 -6.62 4.64
CA LEU A 12 -2.91 -7.76 4.06
C LEU A 12 -3.43 -9.12 4.55
N ASP A 13 -4.46 -9.17 5.40
CA ASP A 13 -5.02 -10.42 5.96
C ASP A 13 -5.50 -11.39 4.88
N ARG A 14 -5.96 -10.85 3.74
CA ARG A 14 -6.42 -11.65 2.59
C ARG A 14 -5.30 -12.16 1.68
N VAL A 15 -4.06 -11.67 1.84
CA VAL A 15 -2.93 -12.08 1.01
C VAL A 15 -2.19 -13.22 1.72
N PRO A 16 -2.09 -14.41 1.10
CA PRO A 16 -1.34 -15.51 1.70
C PRO A 16 0.13 -15.12 1.85
N VAL A 17 0.75 -15.50 2.98
CA VAL A 17 2.13 -15.13 3.34
C VAL A 17 3.13 -15.42 2.22
N GLU A 18 2.92 -16.52 1.50
CA GLU A 18 3.76 -16.94 0.37
C GLU A 18 3.69 -15.98 -0.83
N LYS A 19 2.58 -15.26 -1.01
CA LYS A 19 2.38 -14.27 -2.09
C LYS A 19 2.64 -12.83 -1.65
N ILE A 20 2.86 -12.58 -0.35
CA ILE A 20 3.18 -11.23 0.16
C ILE A 20 4.41 -10.64 -0.53
N GLY A 21 5.45 -11.41 -0.80
CA GLY A 21 6.65 -10.91 -1.48
C GLY A 21 6.41 -10.47 -2.94
N ALA A 22 5.50 -11.16 -3.65
CA ALA A 22 5.11 -10.77 -5.01
C ALA A 22 4.22 -9.53 -5.00
N TRP A 23 3.28 -9.47 -4.04
CA TRP A 23 2.45 -8.30 -3.80
C TRP A 23 3.30 -7.08 -3.45
N GLU A 24 4.31 -7.24 -2.60
CA GLU A 24 5.17 -6.13 -2.14
C GLU A 24 5.91 -5.49 -3.32
N LYS A 25 6.47 -6.29 -4.23
CA LYS A 25 7.08 -5.78 -5.47
C LYS A 25 6.09 -5.02 -6.33
N ASN A 26 4.92 -5.61 -6.61
CA ASN A 26 3.93 -5.00 -7.49
C ASN A 26 3.34 -3.72 -6.90
N PHE A 27 3.09 -3.72 -5.59
CA PHE A 27 2.62 -2.58 -4.84
C PHE A 27 3.66 -1.46 -4.79
N MET A 28 4.94 -1.81 -4.64
CA MET A 28 6.04 -0.85 -4.64
C MET A 28 6.18 -0.18 -6.02
N GLU A 29 6.00 -0.92 -7.12
CA GLU A 29 5.96 -0.37 -8.48
C GLU A 29 4.71 0.52 -8.69
N HIS A 30 3.55 0.07 -8.22
CA HIS A 30 2.31 0.82 -8.32
C HIS A 30 2.38 2.16 -7.56
N ILE A 31 2.89 2.15 -6.32
CA ILE A 31 3.12 3.37 -5.55
C ILE A 31 4.16 4.28 -6.24
N ARG A 32 5.24 3.71 -6.77
CA ARG A 32 6.25 4.49 -7.52
C ARG A 32 5.68 5.12 -8.78
N SER A 33 4.71 4.49 -9.42
CA SER A 33 4.15 5.01 -10.67
C SER A 33 2.95 5.93 -10.47
N SER A 34 2.17 5.71 -9.41
CA SER A 34 0.88 6.35 -9.21
C SER A 34 0.90 7.43 -8.12
N GLN A 35 1.80 7.33 -7.14
CA GLN A 35 1.74 8.11 -5.89
C GLN A 35 3.13 8.61 -5.43
N GLN A 36 3.98 9.09 -6.35
CA GLN A 36 5.32 9.63 -6.01
C GLN A 36 5.27 10.85 -5.08
N ASP A 37 4.33 11.77 -5.31
CA ASP A 37 4.11 12.94 -4.45
C ASP A 37 3.72 12.53 -3.02
N LEU A 38 2.85 11.52 -2.91
CA LEU A 38 2.46 10.91 -1.64
C LEU A 38 3.65 10.31 -0.91
N LEU A 39 4.54 9.65 -1.64
CA LEU A 39 5.76 9.07 -1.07
C LEU A 39 6.69 10.17 -0.54
N ALA A 40 6.79 11.30 -1.24
CA ALA A 40 7.60 12.44 -0.82
C ALA A 40 7.02 13.15 0.42
N GLU A 41 5.70 13.27 0.52
CA GLU A 41 5.01 13.83 1.70
C GLU A 41 5.11 12.91 2.93
N VAL A 42 4.96 11.60 2.75
CA VAL A 42 5.22 10.59 3.81
C VAL A 42 6.69 10.64 4.26
N ASN A 43 7.64 10.81 3.33
CA ASN A 43 9.05 10.92 3.66
C ASN A 43 9.37 12.21 4.46
N LYS A 44 8.62 13.29 4.20
CA LYS A 44 8.70 14.56 4.96
C LYS A 44 8.10 14.47 6.37
N GLY A 45 7.53 13.32 6.77
CA GLY A 45 6.99 13.11 8.11
C GLY A 45 5.61 13.71 8.35
N LYS A 46 4.94 14.22 7.31
CA LYS A 46 3.54 14.65 7.39
C LYS A 46 2.64 13.48 6.96
N MET A 47 2.28 12.64 7.91
CA MET A 47 1.13 11.74 7.76
C MET A 47 -0.15 12.59 7.93
N THR A 48 -0.54 13.28 6.86
CA THR A 48 -1.85 13.94 6.79
C THR A 48 -2.94 12.87 6.65
N PRO A 49 -4.09 13.03 7.32
CA PRO A 49 -5.18 12.05 7.28
C PRO A 49 -5.77 11.85 5.88
N GLU A 50 -5.68 12.85 4.99
CA GLU A 50 -6.04 12.72 3.57
C GLU A 50 -5.11 11.75 2.82
N LEU A 51 -3.81 11.85 3.09
CA LEU A 51 -2.78 10.99 2.52
C LEU A 51 -2.96 9.54 2.99
N ASP A 52 -3.26 9.38 4.27
CA ASP A 52 -3.53 8.10 4.90
C ASP A 52 -4.76 7.42 4.28
N ALA A 53 -5.83 8.18 4.03
CA ALA A 53 -7.04 7.70 3.37
C ALA A 53 -6.81 7.30 1.91
N GLN A 54 -6.04 8.08 1.15
CA GLN A 54 -5.66 7.73 -0.22
C GLN A 54 -4.80 6.46 -0.25
N LEU A 55 -3.78 6.39 0.59
CA LEU A 55 -2.89 5.25 0.67
C LEU A 55 -3.67 3.99 1.03
N LYS A 56 -4.58 4.09 2.01
CA LYS A 56 -5.49 3.00 2.40
C LYS A 56 -6.36 2.53 1.23
N LYS A 57 -6.94 3.46 0.45
CA LYS A 57 -7.74 3.12 -0.73
C LYS A 57 -6.93 2.36 -1.77
N VAL A 58 -5.75 2.87 -2.10
CA VAL A 58 -4.85 2.28 -3.10
C VAL A 58 -4.39 0.88 -2.67
N VAL A 59 -3.99 0.72 -1.40
CA VAL A 59 -3.66 -0.60 -0.82
C VAL A 59 -4.86 -1.54 -0.94
N GLN A 60 -6.05 -1.10 -0.55
CA GLN A 60 -7.23 -1.95 -0.52
C GLN A 60 -7.69 -2.37 -1.92
N GLU A 61 -7.64 -1.47 -2.90
CA GLU A 61 -7.89 -1.78 -4.32
C GLU A 61 -6.84 -2.75 -4.87
N HIS A 62 -5.56 -2.52 -4.57
CA HIS A 62 -4.48 -3.37 -5.06
C HIS A 62 -4.53 -4.78 -4.47
N VAL A 63 -4.75 -4.90 -3.14
CA VAL A 63 -4.96 -6.19 -2.48
C VAL A 63 -6.20 -6.89 -3.05
N SER A 64 -7.31 -6.18 -3.21
CA SER A 64 -8.53 -6.78 -3.76
C SER A 64 -8.32 -7.29 -5.18
N SER A 65 -7.64 -6.51 -6.03
CA SER A 65 -7.26 -6.89 -7.39
C SER A 65 -6.33 -8.11 -7.41
N PHE A 66 -5.34 -8.15 -6.50
CA PHE A 66 -4.36 -9.23 -6.40
C PHE A 66 -4.95 -10.53 -5.83
N VAL A 67 -5.92 -10.46 -4.92
CA VAL A 67 -6.61 -11.63 -4.34
C VAL A 67 -7.70 -12.15 -5.29
N SER A 68 -8.25 -11.29 -6.14
CA SER A 68 -9.25 -11.68 -7.15
C SER A 68 -8.62 -12.24 -8.44
N ALA A 69 -7.29 -12.24 -8.53
CA ALA A 69 -6.50 -12.79 -9.64
C ALA A 69 -5.83 -14.11 -9.25
#